data_AF-A0A957PR72-F1
#
_entry.id   AF-A0A957PR72-F1
#
_cell.length_a   1.000
_cell.length_b   1.000
_cell.length_c   1.000
_cell.angle_alpha   90.00
_cell.angle_beta   90.00
_cell.angle_gamma   90.00
#
_symmetry.space_group_name_H-M   'P 1'
#
loop_
_entity.id
_entity.type
_entity.pdbx_description
1 polymer ?
#
loop_
_entity_poly.entity_id
_entity_poly.type
_entity_poly.pdbx_seq_one_letter_code
_entity_poly.pdbx_strand_id
1 'polypeptide(L)' 'MKHEELKWKSRDGLELFAQVWEPQVVSPRAVVCLVHGVGEHSSRYAHVAEAFG' A
#
# COMPACT_ATOMS: atom_id res chain seq x y z
N MET A 1 0.64 11.90 -5.45
CA MET A 1 0.10 10.89 -4.50
C MET A 1 0.41 11.34 -3.09
N LYS A 2 -0.52 11.18 -2.15
CA LYS A 2 -0.22 11.29 -0.71
C LYS A 2 0.30 9.93 -0.26
N HIS A 3 1.43 9.88 0.44
CA HIS A 3 2.04 8.62 0.91
C HIS A 3 2.03 8.56 2.43
N GLU A 4 1.61 7.41 2.95
CA GLU A 4 1.54 7.14 4.39
C GLU A 4 1.96 5.70 4.69
N GLU A 5 2.49 5.50 5.90
CA GLU A 5 2.78 4.18 6.45
C GLU A 5 1.71 3.81 7.48
N LEU A 6 1.27 2.56 7.41
CA LEU A 6 0.24 2.02 8.30
C LEU A 6 0.75 0.79 9.03
N LYS A 7 0.18 0.57 10.21
CA LYS A 7 0.34 -0.67 10.98
C LYS A 7 -1.01 -1.14 11.50
N TRP A 8 -1.30 -2.43 11.36
CA TRP A 8 -2.51 -3.04 11.95
C TRP A 8 -2.23 -4.44 12.45
N LYS A 9 -3.11 -4.95 13.32
CA LYS A 9 -3.05 -6.33 13.78
C LYS A 9 -3.86 -7.25 12.86
N SER A 10 -3.21 -8.32 12.44
CA SER A 10 -3.81 -9.52 11.87
C SER A 10 -4.79 -10.18 12.87
N ARG A 11 -5.62 -11.09 12.38
CA ARG A 11 -6.58 -11.86 13.20
C ARG A 11 -5.90 -12.65 14.32
N ASP A 12 -4.68 -13.11 14.10
CA ASP A 12 -3.85 -13.83 15.08
C ASP A 12 -2.96 -12.91 15.94
N GLY A 13 -3.10 -11.59 15.79
CA GLY A 13 -2.38 -10.59 16.57
C GLY A 13 -1.03 -10.15 16.00
N LEU A 14 -0.60 -10.67 14.84
CA LEU A 14 0.62 -10.21 14.17
C LEU A 14 0.49 -8.74 13.73
N GLU A 15 1.46 -7.89 14.07
CA GLU A 15 1.54 -6.51 13.55
C GLU A 15 2.04 -6.53 12.09
N LEU A 16 1.19 -6.09 11.17
CA LEU A 16 1.49 -5.96 9.75
C LEU A 16 1.83 -4.51 9.44
N PHE A 17 2.95 -4.32 8.75
CA PHE A 17 3.33 -3.04 8.15
C PHE A 17 2.79 -2.95 6.72
N ALA A 18 2.30 -1.78 6.33
CA ALA A 18 2.00 -1.48 4.94
C ALA A 18 2.23 -0.01 4.60
N GLN A 19 2.14 0.27 3.31
CA GLN A 19 2.24 1.60 2.74
C GLN A 19 1.00 1.87 1.91
N VAL A 20 0.50 3.10 1.98
CA VAL A 20 -0.64 3.56 1.20
C VAL A 20 -0.20 4.75 0.37
N TRP A 21 -0.57 4.72 -0.90
CA TRP A 21 -0.43 5.85 -1.82
C TRP A 21 -1.82 6.23 -2.30
N GLU A 22 -2.31 7.38 -1.85
CA GLU A 22 -3.62 7.90 -2.25
C GLU A 22 -3.48 8.76 -3.51
N PRO A 23 -4.28 8.50 -4.56
CA PRO A 23 -4.33 9.36 -5.74
C PRO A 23 -4.96 10.71 -5.40
N GLN A 24 -4.64 11.73 -6.20
CA GLN A 24 -5.20 13.08 -6.00
C GLN A 24 -6.65 13.22 -6.51
N VAL A 25 -7.18 12.18 -7.15
CA VAL A 25 -8.56 12.18 -7.66
C VAL A 25 -9.57 12.14 -6.51
N VAL A 26 -10.64 12.91 -6.63
CA VAL A 26 -11.65 13.09 -5.57
C VAL A 26 -12.45 11.81 -5.28
N SER A 27 -12.58 10.91 -6.25
CA SER A 27 -13.33 9.66 -6.09
C SER A 27 -12.64 8.50 -6.82
N PRO A 28 -11.73 7.78 -6.14
CA PRO A 28 -11.11 6.57 -6.68
C PRO A 28 -12.17 5.51 -6.99
N ARG A 29 -12.06 4.84 -8.14
CA ARG A 29 -13.02 3.81 -8.56
C ARG A 29 -12.83 2.47 -7.83
N ALA A 30 -11.61 2.21 -7.34
CA ALA A 30 -11.23 0.95 -6.72
C ALA A 30 -9.99 1.15 -5.83
N VAL A 31 -9.69 0.13 -5.02
CA VAL A 31 -8.45 0.02 -4.24
C VAL A 31 -7.67 -1.20 -4.73
N VAL A 32 -6.37 -1.05 -4.96
CA VAL A 32 -5.46 -2.15 -5.30
C VAL A 32 -4.71 -2.56 -4.04
N CYS A 33 -4.87 -3.83 -3.63
CA CYS A 33 -4.06 -4.42 -2.58
C CYS A 33 -2.88 -5.18 -3.21
N LEU A 34 -1.65 -4.74 -2.92
CA LEU A 34 -0.43 -5.36 -3.42
C LEU A 34 0.33 -6.00 -2.26
N VAL A 35 0.59 -7.31 -2.37
CA VAL A 35 1.41 -8.07 -1.43
C VAL A 35 2.74 -8.38 -2.12
N HIS A 36 3.86 -8.02 -1.49
CA HIS A 36 5.18 -8.26 -2.05
C HIS A 36 5.60 -9.73 -1.92
N GLY A 37 6.62 -10.12 -2.68
CA GLY A 37 7.22 -11.46 -2.61
C GLY A 37 8.02 -11.71 -1.33
N VAL A 38 8.47 -12.96 -1.18
CA VAL A 38 9.40 -13.38 -0.11
C VAL A 38 10.74 -12.69 -0.28
N GLY A 39 11.30 -12.12 0.80
CA GLY A 39 12.58 -11.41 0.77
C GLY A 39 12.52 -10.00 0.17
N GLU A 40 11.32 -9.48 -0.11
CA GLU A 40 11.10 -8.16 -0.71
C GLU A 40 10.56 -7.13 0.27
N HIS A 41 10.67 -5.85 -0.09
CA HIS A 41 10.14 -4.71 0.68
C HIS A 41 9.11 -3.93 -0.13
N SER A 42 8.03 -3.46 0.53
CA SER A 42 6.95 -2.70 -0.09
C SER A 42 7.41 -1.38 -0.73
N SER A 43 8.51 -0.77 -0.26
CA SER A 43 9.01 0.50 -0.80
C SER A 43 9.48 0.43 -2.24
N ARG A 44 9.75 -0.77 -2.76
CA ARG A 44 10.10 -0.98 -4.18
C ARG A 44 8.93 -0.74 -5.13
N TYR A 45 7.69 -0.74 -4.64
CA TYR A 45 6.48 -0.67 -5.45
C TYR A 45 5.90 0.75 -5.58
N ALA A 46 6.63 1.80 -5.17
CA ALA A 46 6.18 3.19 -5.33
C ALA A 46 5.82 3.51 -6.80
N HIS A 47 6.62 3.04 -7.76
CA HIS A 47 6.37 3.19 -9.19
C HIS A 47 5.06 2.52 -9.66
N VAL A 48 4.61 1.45 -8.98
CA VAL A 48 3.33 0.80 -9.29
C VAL A 48 2.18 1.71 -8.86
N ALA A 49 2.29 2.33 -7.68
CA ALA A 49 1.30 3.29 -7.22
C ALA A 49 1.21 4.50 -8.18
N GLU A 50 2.34 5.01 -8.66
CA GLU A 50 2.38 6.10 -9.66
C GLU A 50 1.68 5.72 -10.97
N ALA A 51 1.76 4.45 -11.40
CA ALA A 51 1.07 3.98 -12.60
C ALA A 51 -0.47 3.96 -12.47
N PHE A 52 -1.01 4.00 -11.25
CA PHE A 52 -2.44 4.10 -10.94
C PHE A 52 -2.87 5.50 -10.50
N GLY A 53 -1.94 6.47 -10.45
CA GLY A 53 -2.12 7.83 -9.92
C GLY A 53 -2.89 8.79 -10.82
#